data_AF-A0A973P8U9-F1
#
_entry.id   AF-A0A973P8U9-F1
#
_cell.length_a   1.000
_cell.length_b   1.000
_cell.length_c   1.000
_cell.angle_alpha   90.00
_cell.angle_beta   90.00
_cell.angle_gamma   90.00
#
_symmetry.space_group_name_H-M   'P 1'
#
loop_
_entity.id
_entity.type
_entity.pdbx_description
1 polymer ?
#
loop_
_entity_poly.entity_id
_entity_poly.type
_entity_poly.pdbx_seq_one_letter_code
_entity_poly.pdbx_strand_id
1 'polypeptide(L)'
;MRRWLAAVSITMTGVLGLAGCGGGGSGQASQSAAPSGGGKQQVEVFSWWTGPGEADGLQAMKKIFEDKNPSYTFFDAAVAGGSGDKAKALLQSKLQAGTPPDTFQGHAGAELQGYIKAGNLEDLTFLYDELKLKDVFPAQLVDQISVEGKIYSVPVNIHRSNVLWFNPGVLKDAGIAAAPKTVEEFIADLEKVKAKGKIPISIGSEWTATHLLENVLLGSLGTDAYNALFKPGADWSGP
;
A
#
# COMPACT_ATOMS: atom_id res chain seq x y z
N MET A 1 48.80 -6.84 -5.77
CA MET A 1 49.88 -5.83 -5.94
C MET A 1 49.36 -4.48 -5.47
N ARG A 2 50.07 -3.82 -4.52
CA ARG A 2 50.00 -2.41 -4.04
C ARG A 2 48.59 -1.87 -3.71
N ARG A 3 48.07 -1.83 -2.47
CA ARG A 3 48.50 -1.20 -1.19
C ARG A 3 49.03 0.23 -1.34
N TRP A 4 48.22 1.21 -0.94
CA TRP A 4 48.68 2.50 -0.41
C TRP A 4 48.04 2.74 0.96
N LEU A 5 48.89 3.14 1.90
CA LEU A 5 48.72 3.34 3.33
C LEU A 5 48.88 4.84 3.64
N ALA A 6 48.43 5.19 4.85
CA ALA A 6 48.83 6.34 5.68
C ALA A 6 48.09 7.67 5.43
N ALA A 7 47.82 8.51 6.44
CA ALA A 7 47.79 8.39 7.90
C ALA A 7 47.22 9.72 8.47
N VAL A 8 46.46 9.60 9.56
CA VAL A 8 46.38 10.44 10.78
C VAL A 8 46.57 11.96 10.71
N SER A 9 45.62 12.71 11.29
CA SER A 9 45.90 13.86 12.19
C SER A 9 44.73 14.07 13.16
N ILE A 10 45.00 13.81 14.44
CA ILE A 10 44.17 14.16 15.61
C ILE A 10 44.43 15.64 15.91
N THR A 11 43.38 16.45 16.12
CA THR A 11 43.51 17.65 16.96
C THR A 11 42.30 17.76 17.88
N MET A 12 42.57 17.56 19.16
CA MET A 12 41.67 17.76 20.29
C MET A 12 41.91 19.19 20.78
N THR A 13 40.87 20.01 20.92
CA THR A 13 40.96 21.26 21.71
C THR A 13 39.65 21.42 22.45
N GLY A 14 39.72 21.13 23.75
CA GLY A 14 38.66 21.44 24.71
C GLY A 14 38.78 22.89 25.16
N VAL A 15 37.62 23.50 25.43
CA VAL A 15 37.52 24.68 26.28
C VAL A 15 36.48 24.37 27.35
N LEU A 16 36.98 24.19 28.58
CA LEU A 16 36.20 24.26 29.81
C LEU A 16 36.00 25.75 30.16
N GLY A 17 34.75 26.13 30.44
CA GLY A 17 34.41 27.38 31.13
C GLY A 17 33.54 27.05 32.34
N LEU A 18 34.10 27.26 33.54
CA LEU A 18 33.45 27.05 34.84
C LEU A 18 32.90 28.37 35.40
N ALA A 19 31.74 28.24 36.03
CA ALA A 19 31.25 28.93 37.23
C ALA A 19 30.71 30.37 37.17
N GLY A 20 29.47 30.51 37.68
CA GLY A 20 28.86 31.73 38.21
C GLY A 20 27.51 31.43 38.87
N CYS A 21 27.51 31.14 40.18
CA CYS A 21 26.33 30.88 41.02
C CYS A 21 25.50 32.15 41.29
N GLY A 22 24.19 31.99 41.55
CA GLY A 22 23.49 32.90 42.46
C GLY A 22 21.95 32.89 42.39
N GLY A 23 21.31 32.41 43.47
CA GLY A 23 20.05 32.99 43.97
C GLY A 23 18.75 32.25 43.64
N GLY A 24 18.14 31.63 44.66
CA GLY A 24 16.85 30.97 44.57
C GLY A 24 15.66 31.93 44.37
N GLY A 25 14.61 31.40 43.74
CA GLY A 25 13.31 32.04 43.60
C GLY A 25 12.34 31.09 42.92
N SER A 26 11.33 30.64 43.66
CA SER A 26 10.14 29.95 43.17
C SER A 26 9.47 30.79 42.07
N GLY A 27 9.38 30.26 40.85
CA GLY A 27 8.76 30.94 39.72
C GLY A 27 8.22 29.96 38.68
N GLN A 28 6.89 29.95 38.58
CA GLN A 28 6.05 29.38 37.52
C GLN A 28 6.75 28.90 36.24
N ALA A 29 6.50 27.64 35.88
CA ALA A 29 6.63 27.14 34.53
C ALA A 29 5.79 28.04 33.59
N SER A 30 6.48 28.94 32.89
CA SER A 30 5.89 29.72 31.80
C SER A 30 5.67 28.76 30.63
N GLN A 31 4.43 28.31 30.46
CA GLN A 31 3.95 27.77 29.19
C GLN A 31 4.16 28.86 28.14
N SER A 32 5.19 28.68 27.31
CA SER A 32 5.29 29.41 26.06
C SER A 32 4.20 28.86 25.14
N ALA A 33 3.07 29.57 25.08
CA ALA A 33 2.09 29.39 24.03
C ALA A 33 2.79 29.69 22.69
N ALA A 34 2.92 28.67 21.84
CA ALA A 34 3.35 28.86 20.47
C ALA A 34 2.30 29.73 19.74
N PRO A 35 2.72 30.62 18.83
CA PRO A 35 1.77 31.45 18.09
C PRO A 35 0.90 30.55 17.21
N SER A 36 -0.42 30.68 17.31
CA SER A 36 -1.38 30.13 16.35
C SER A 36 -1.27 30.87 15.03
N GLY A 37 -0.28 30.50 14.22
CA GLY A 37 -0.16 30.92 12.83
C GLY A 37 -1.26 30.25 11.99
N GLY A 38 -2.02 31.07 11.26
CA GLY A 38 -3.11 30.63 10.36
C GLY A 38 -2.63 29.89 9.11
N GLY A 39 -1.89 28.80 9.29
CA GLY A 39 -1.62 27.82 8.24
C GLY A 39 -2.77 26.80 8.13
N LYS A 40 -3.02 26.31 6.91
CA LYS A 40 -3.97 25.21 6.70
C LYS A 40 -3.54 23.99 7.51
N GLN A 41 -4.49 23.28 8.11
CA GLN A 41 -4.22 22.00 8.75
C GLN A 41 -3.84 20.97 7.68
N GLN A 42 -2.91 20.08 7.99
CA GLN A 42 -2.42 19.08 7.05
C GLN A 42 -3.13 17.75 7.31
N VAL A 43 -3.49 17.04 6.25
CA VAL A 43 -3.93 15.63 6.31
C VAL A 43 -2.91 14.79 5.54
N GLU A 44 -2.11 14.01 6.26
CA GLU A 44 -1.15 13.05 5.69
C GLU A 44 -1.90 11.82 5.15
N VAL A 45 -1.86 11.67 3.82
CA VAL A 45 -2.44 10.53 3.10
C VAL A 45 -1.32 9.63 2.62
N PHE A 46 -1.19 8.48 3.25
CA PHE A 46 -0.12 7.51 3.00
C PHE A 46 -0.58 6.43 2.02
N SER A 47 0.05 6.31 0.85
CA SER A 47 -0.37 5.36 -0.19
C SER A 47 0.82 4.76 -0.94
N TRP A 48 0.56 3.89 -1.92
CA TRP A 48 1.57 3.46 -2.91
C TRP A 48 1.20 3.84 -4.35
N TRP A 49 0.18 4.66 -4.53
CA TRP A 49 -0.25 5.19 -5.83
C TRP A 49 0.77 6.15 -6.43
N THR A 50 1.68 5.58 -7.21
CA THR A 50 2.84 6.28 -7.80
C THR A 50 3.03 5.96 -9.28
N GLY A 51 2.39 4.91 -9.80
CA GLY A 51 2.31 4.66 -11.22
C GLY A 51 1.49 5.74 -11.94
N PRO A 52 1.66 5.94 -13.26
CA PRO A 52 1.08 7.09 -13.96
C PRO A 52 -0.44 7.26 -13.73
N GLY A 53 -1.23 6.21 -14.00
CA GLY A 53 -2.69 6.28 -13.77
C GLY A 53 -3.11 6.29 -12.31
N GLU A 54 -2.28 5.76 -11.41
CA GLU A 54 -2.54 5.80 -9.96
C GLU A 54 -2.35 7.23 -9.43
N ALA A 55 -1.26 7.88 -9.84
CA ALA A 55 -0.94 9.26 -9.49
C ALA A 55 -2.03 10.22 -10.00
N ASP A 56 -2.53 10.04 -11.23
CA ASP A 56 -3.64 10.84 -11.77
C ASP A 56 -4.90 10.72 -10.89
N GLY A 57 -5.23 9.51 -10.44
CA GLY A 57 -6.34 9.26 -9.52
C GLY A 57 -6.14 9.95 -8.16
N LEU A 58 -4.94 9.85 -7.59
CA LEU A 58 -4.61 10.50 -6.31
C LEU A 58 -4.69 12.02 -6.41
N GLN A 59 -4.16 12.60 -7.50
CA GLN A 59 -4.24 14.04 -7.74
C GLN A 59 -5.68 14.53 -7.91
N ALA A 60 -6.55 13.75 -8.56
CA ALA A 60 -7.97 14.07 -8.64
C ALA A 60 -8.65 14.06 -7.26
N MET A 61 -8.36 13.07 -6.41
CA MET A 61 -8.88 13.03 -5.03
C MET A 61 -8.36 14.20 -4.20
N LYS A 62 -7.06 14.50 -4.30
CA LYS A 62 -6.44 15.68 -3.65
C LYS A 62 -7.17 16.95 -4.03
N LYS A 63 -7.41 17.18 -5.32
CA LYS A 63 -8.12 18.37 -5.80
C LYS A 63 -9.52 18.47 -5.20
N ILE A 64 -10.30 17.40 -5.25
CA ILE A 64 -11.65 17.37 -4.68
C ILE A 64 -11.64 17.64 -3.17
N PHE A 65 -10.68 17.06 -2.45
CA PHE A 65 -10.53 17.25 -1.02
C PHE A 65 -10.23 18.70 -0.68
N GLU A 66 -9.24 19.32 -1.32
CA GLU A 66 -8.83 20.70 -1.05
C GLU A 66 -9.90 21.72 -1.47
N ASP A 67 -10.62 21.46 -2.56
CA ASP A 67 -11.75 22.30 -3.00
C ASP A 67 -12.90 22.27 -1.98
N LYS A 68 -13.19 21.11 -1.38
CA LYS A 68 -14.25 20.93 -0.37
C LYS A 68 -13.83 21.34 1.04
N ASN A 69 -12.54 21.33 1.33
CA ASN A 69 -11.98 21.53 2.67
C ASN A 69 -10.89 22.61 2.63
N PRO A 70 -11.22 23.89 2.39
CA PRO A 70 -10.22 24.93 2.14
C PRO A 70 -9.27 25.21 3.31
N SER A 71 -9.68 24.86 4.54
CA SER A 71 -8.87 24.95 5.76
C SER A 71 -7.83 23.82 5.87
N TYR A 72 -7.90 22.80 5.01
CA TYR A 72 -7.01 21.65 5.00
C TYR A 72 -6.12 21.59 3.74
N THR A 73 -4.98 20.94 3.88
CA THR A 73 -4.06 20.60 2.79
C THR A 73 -3.94 19.09 2.70
N PHE A 74 -4.05 18.55 1.49
CA PHE A 74 -3.79 17.13 1.24
C PHE A 74 -2.28 16.93 1.10
N PHE A 75 -1.68 16.27 2.09
CA PHE A 75 -0.28 15.88 2.02
C PHE A 75 -0.15 14.48 1.47
N ASP A 76 0.30 14.42 0.22
CA ASP A 76 0.60 13.19 -0.49
C ASP A 76 1.91 12.59 0.04
N ALA A 77 1.80 11.52 0.82
CA ALA A 77 2.91 10.74 1.34
C ALA A 77 3.06 9.40 0.60
N ALA A 78 2.77 9.36 -0.71
CA ALA A 78 2.87 8.15 -1.50
C ALA A 78 4.31 7.60 -1.55
N VAL A 79 4.44 6.29 -1.35
CA VAL A 79 5.70 5.55 -1.38
C VAL A 79 5.77 4.71 -2.66
N ALA A 80 6.82 4.93 -3.45
CA ALA A 80 6.99 4.20 -4.71
C ALA A 80 7.24 2.70 -4.51
N GLY A 81 6.45 1.88 -5.19
CA GLY A 81 6.56 0.43 -5.21
C GLY A 81 5.20 -0.24 -5.37
N GLY A 82 5.00 -0.99 -6.46
CA GLY A 82 3.76 -1.73 -6.69
C GLY A 82 3.44 -2.72 -5.57
N SER A 83 2.17 -3.11 -5.44
CA SER A 83 1.62 -3.94 -4.34
C SER A 83 1.68 -3.30 -2.93
N GLY A 84 2.40 -2.18 -2.78
CA GLY A 84 2.55 -1.49 -1.51
C GLY A 84 3.59 -2.09 -0.58
N ASP A 85 4.44 -3.02 -1.04
CA ASP A 85 5.38 -3.77 -0.17
C ASP A 85 6.28 -2.84 0.65
N LYS A 86 6.86 -1.82 0.00
CA LYS A 86 7.68 -0.79 0.66
C LYS A 86 6.84 0.13 1.55
N ALA A 87 5.64 0.49 1.09
CA ALA A 87 4.72 1.35 1.83
C ALA A 87 4.31 0.68 3.15
N LYS A 88 3.93 -0.60 3.13
CA LYS A 88 3.53 -1.38 4.31
C LYS A 88 4.66 -1.50 5.33
N ALA A 89 5.90 -1.75 4.88
CA ALA A 89 7.06 -1.80 5.78
C ALA A 89 7.32 -0.44 6.46
N LEU A 90 7.23 0.67 5.70
CA LEU A 90 7.39 2.01 6.26
C LEU A 90 6.23 2.39 7.19
N LEU A 91 4.99 2.04 6.83
CA LEU A 91 3.81 2.24 7.67
C LEU A 91 3.97 1.53 9.01
N GLN A 92 4.40 0.26 9.00
CA GLN A 92 4.66 -0.50 10.23
C GLN A 92 5.71 0.17 11.11
N SER A 93 6.76 0.74 10.50
CA SER A 93 7.80 1.48 11.22
C SER A 93 7.25 2.77 11.85
N LYS A 94 6.43 3.53 11.12
CA LYS A 94 5.73 4.74 11.58
C LYS A 94 4.81 4.45 12.76
N LEU A 95 4.03 3.37 12.67
CA LEU A 95 3.14 2.91 13.74
C LEU A 95 3.90 2.54 15.01
N GLN A 96 5.00 1.79 14.89
CA GLN A 96 5.86 1.44 16.03
C GLN A 96 6.54 2.66 16.67
N ALA A 97 6.85 3.67 15.86
CA ALA A 97 7.42 4.93 16.33
C ALA A 97 6.37 5.90 16.93
N GLY A 98 5.09 5.55 16.94
CA GLY A 98 4.02 6.41 17.43
C GLY A 98 3.77 7.65 16.55
N THR A 99 4.08 7.54 15.25
CA THR A 99 3.90 8.61 14.25
C THR A 99 3.04 8.14 13.07
N PRO A 100 1.81 7.64 13.33
CA PRO A 100 0.91 7.21 12.27
C PRO A 100 0.59 8.36 11.30
N PRO A 101 0.37 8.08 10.01
CA PRO A 101 -0.29 9.04 9.13
C PRO A 101 -1.76 9.23 9.55
N ASP A 102 -2.40 10.31 9.08
CA ASP A 102 -3.83 10.55 9.35
C ASP A 102 -4.72 9.51 8.65
N THR A 103 -4.30 9.03 7.48
CA THR A 103 -4.92 7.89 6.80
C THR A 103 -3.90 7.14 5.96
N PHE A 104 -4.15 5.85 5.72
CA PHE A 104 -3.31 5.04 4.85
C PHE A 104 -4.13 4.14 3.93
N GLN A 105 -3.59 3.88 2.75
CA GLN A 105 -4.07 2.87 1.83
C GLN A 105 -3.80 1.47 2.40
N GLY A 106 -4.82 0.62 2.43
CA GLY A 106 -4.69 -0.79 2.78
C GLY A 106 -5.70 -1.64 2.01
N HIS A 107 -5.40 -2.93 1.82
CA HIS A 107 -6.32 -3.86 1.18
C HIS A 107 -7.37 -4.38 2.17
N ALA A 108 -8.66 -4.29 1.80
CA ALA A 108 -9.74 -4.90 2.57
C ALA A 108 -9.51 -6.40 2.82
N GLY A 109 -10.00 -6.92 3.95
CA GLY A 109 -9.82 -8.32 4.34
C GLY A 109 -8.57 -8.57 5.17
N ALA A 110 -7.82 -9.63 4.83
CA ALA A 110 -6.78 -10.20 5.68
C ALA A 110 -5.66 -9.21 6.06
N GLU A 111 -5.30 -8.30 5.17
CA GLU A 111 -4.27 -7.30 5.42
C GLU A 111 -4.63 -6.36 6.57
N LEU A 112 -5.88 -5.90 6.65
CA LEU A 112 -6.32 -4.98 7.71
C LEU A 112 -6.42 -5.64 9.09
N GLN A 113 -6.58 -6.97 9.15
CA GLN A 113 -6.79 -7.70 10.42
C GLN A 113 -5.69 -7.45 11.45
N GLY A 114 -4.43 -7.35 11.00
CA GLY A 114 -3.30 -7.05 11.88
C GLY A 114 -3.41 -5.68 12.53
N TYR A 115 -3.77 -4.65 11.76
CA TYR A 115 -3.92 -3.28 12.25
C TYR A 115 -5.13 -3.13 13.18
N ILE A 116 -6.25 -3.81 12.88
CA ILE A 116 -7.44 -3.82 13.73
C ILE A 116 -7.12 -4.42 15.11
N LYS A 117 -6.48 -5.60 15.13
CA LYS A 117 -6.10 -6.27 16.40
C LYS A 117 -5.08 -5.47 17.20
N ALA A 118 -4.22 -4.71 16.54
CA ALA A 118 -3.26 -3.82 17.19
C ALA A 118 -3.88 -2.52 17.73
N GLY A 119 -5.15 -2.23 17.40
CA GLY A 119 -5.81 -0.98 17.80
C GLY A 119 -5.36 0.24 16.99
N ASN A 120 -4.79 0.02 15.79
CA ASN A 120 -4.23 1.08 14.95
C ASN A 120 -5.28 1.76 14.07
N LEU A 121 -6.52 1.27 14.07
CA LEU A 121 -7.62 1.77 13.26
C LEU A 121 -8.80 2.17 14.13
N GLU A 122 -9.43 3.28 13.76
CA GLU A 122 -10.65 3.77 14.39
C GLU A 122 -11.87 2.98 13.89
N ASP A 123 -12.86 2.82 14.77
CA ASP A 123 -14.17 2.27 14.42
C ASP A 123 -14.97 3.32 13.64
N LEU A 124 -15.19 3.06 12.35
CA LEU A 124 -15.90 3.93 11.42
C LEU A 124 -17.40 3.58 11.30
N THR A 125 -17.95 2.76 12.19
CA THR A 125 -19.38 2.38 12.14
C THR A 125 -20.30 3.60 12.15
N PHE A 126 -19.94 4.63 12.94
CA PHE A 126 -20.68 5.89 12.99
C PHE A 126 -20.76 6.57 11.61
N LEU A 127 -19.67 6.57 10.85
CA LEU A 127 -19.58 7.19 9.53
C LEU A 127 -20.46 6.46 8.52
N TYR A 128 -20.51 5.13 8.61
CA TYR A 128 -21.39 4.31 7.78
C TYR A 128 -22.87 4.58 8.05
N ASP A 129 -23.24 4.80 9.31
CA ASP A 129 -24.61 5.09 9.69
C ASP A 129 -25.02 6.53 9.35
N GLU A 130 -24.11 7.50 9.48
CA GLU A 130 -24.30 8.90 9.10
C GLU A 130 -24.49 9.05 7.58
N LEU A 131 -23.57 8.48 6.80
CA LEU A 131 -23.53 8.63 5.35
C LEU A 131 -24.31 7.54 4.60
N LYS A 132 -24.97 6.61 5.31
CA LYS A 132 -25.75 5.49 4.74
C LYS A 132 -24.92 4.62 3.79
N LEU A 133 -23.65 4.41 4.11
CA LEU A 133 -22.71 3.71 3.21
C LEU A 133 -23.02 2.21 3.05
N LYS A 134 -23.77 1.61 3.98
CA LYS A 134 -24.25 0.21 3.87
C LYS A 134 -25.22 0.02 2.71
N ASP A 135 -25.92 1.07 2.28
CA ASP A 135 -26.85 1.03 1.14
C ASP A 135 -26.13 1.24 -0.20
N VAL A 136 -24.88 1.72 -0.15
CA VAL A 136 -24.07 2.06 -1.32
C VAL A 136 -23.11 0.93 -1.67
N PHE A 137 -22.48 0.31 -0.66
CA PHE A 137 -21.49 -0.74 -0.88
C PHE A 137 -22.10 -2.14 -0.93
N PRO A 138 -21.56 -3.05 -1.76
CA PRO A 138 -21.97 -4.45 -1.73
C PRO A 138 -21.78 -5.07 -0.34
N ALA A 139 -22.74 -5.86 0.13
CA ALA A 139 -22.69 -6.48 1.46
C ALA A 139 -21.40 -7.28 1.70
N GLN A 140 -20.97 -8.07 0.71
CA GLN A 140 -19.71 -8.83 0.79
C GLN A 140 -18.48 -7.95 1.04
N LEU A 141 -18.45 -6.74 0.44
CA LEU A 141 -17.35 -5.81 0.64
C LEU A 141 -17.39 -5.21 2.05
N VAL A 142 -18.59 -4.88 2.56
CA VAL A 142 -18.79 -4.41 3.93
C VAL A 142 -18.36 -5.49 4.95
N ASP A 143 -18.66 -6.75 4.69
CA ASP A 143 -18.23 -7.86 5.55
C ASP A 143 -16.71 -7.99 5.63
N GLN A 144 -16.00 -7.80 4.50
CA GLN A 144 -14.53 -7.90 4.45
C GLN A 144 -13.78 -6.81 5.23
N ILE A 145 -14.44 -5.68 5.49
CA ILE A 145 -13.90 -4.56 6.26
C ILE A 145 -14.49 -4.49 7.68
N SER A 146 -15.30 -5.49 8.05
CA SER A 146 -15.95 -5.59 9.34
C SER A 146 -15.27 -6.64 10.23
N VAL A 147 -15.06 -6.29 11.50
CA VAL A 147 -14.55 -7.22 12.52
C VAL A 147 -15.36 -7.01 13.79
N GLU A 148 -15.92 -8.10 14.33
CA GLU A 148 -16.71 -8.07 15.57
C GLU A 148 -17.87 -7.04 15.54
N GLY A 149 -18.50 -6.89 14.38
CA GLY A 149 -19.63 -5.97 14.16
C GLY A 149 -19.25 -4.50 13.95
N LYS A 150 -17.95 -4.17 13.90
CA LYS A 150 -17.43 -2.83 13.65
C LYS A 150 -16.78 -2.71 12.29
N ILE A 151 -16.86 -1.54 11.66
CA ILE A 151 -16.35 -1.28 10.30
C ILE A 151 -15.09 -0.41 10.38
N TYR A 152 -14.00 -0.78 9.69
CA TYR A 152 -12.67 -0.16 9.91
C TYR A 152 -12.02 0.52 8.70
N SER A 153 -12.68 0.55 7.54
CA SER A 153 -12.15 1.26 6.37
C SER A 153 -13.27 1.73 5.45
N VAL A 154 -12.94 2.59 4.48
CA VAL A 154 -13.88 3.05 3.45
C VAL A 154 -13.32 2.63 2.07
N PRO A 155 -13.98 1.70 1.36
CA PRO A 155 -13.50 1.24 0.05
C PRO A 155 -13.55 2.34 -1.01
N VAL A 156 -12.43 2.58 -1.69
CA VAL A 156 -12.35 3.55 -2.79
C VAL A 156 -12.67 2.92 -4.15
N ASN A 157 -12.40 1.62 -4.34
CA ASN A 157 -12.61 0.92 -5.60
C ASN A 157 -12.70 -0.61 -5.43
N ILE A 158 -12.85 -1.32 -6.55
CA ILE A 158 -12.66 -2.78 -6.66
C ILE A 158 -11.74 -3.03 -7.86
N HIS A 159 -10.53 -3.53 -7.60
CA HIS A 159 -9.63 -3.99 -8.65
C HIS A 159 -9.92 -5.45 -9.03
N ARG A 160 -9.74 -5.78 -10.31
CA ARG A 160 -9.83 -7.17 -10.80
C ARG A 160 -8.42 -7.68 -11.12
N SER A 161 -7.95 -8.66 -10.35
CA SER A 161 -6.64 -9.29 -10.53
C SER A 161 -6.57 -10.12 -11.83
N ASN A 162 -7.60 -10.93 -12.09
CA ASN A 162 -7.60 -11.99 -13.10
C ASN A 162 -7.91 -11.52 -14.53
N VAL A 163 -7.11 -10.57 -15.04
CA VAL A 163 -7.24 -10.03 -16.40
C VAL A 163 -5.98 -10.30 -17.20
N LEU A 164 -6.12 -10.99 -18.34
CA LEU A 164 -5.05 -11.16 -19.32
C LEU A 164 -5.06 -9.98 -20.30
N TRP A 165 -4.01 -9.15 -20.24
CA TRP A 165 -3.76 -8.11 -21.23
C TRP A 165 -2.82 -8.65 -22.32
N PHE A 166 -3.11 -8.37 -23.58
CA PHE A 166 -2.31 -8.89 -24.70
C PHE A 166 -2.12 -7.85 -25.82
N ASN A 167 -1.09 -8.06 -26.64
CA ASN A 167 -0.86 -7.29 -27.86
C ASN A 167 -1.49 -8.02 -29.06
N PRO A 168 -2.55 -7.46 -29.69
CA PRO A 168 -3.24 -8.14 -30.79
C PRO A 168 -2.35 -8.43 -32.00
N GLY A 169 -1.38 -7.56 -32.30
CA GLY A 169 -0.42 -7.78 -33.39
C GLY A 169 0.54 -8.93 -33.11
N VAL A 170 0.98 -9.07 -31.86
CA VAL A 170 1.80 -10.22 -31.44
C VAL A 170 1.03 -11.53 -31.59
N LEU A 171 -0.23 -11.57 -31.15
CA LEU A 171 -1.08 -12.76 -31.27
C LEU A 171 -1.38 -13.09 -32.74
N LYS A 172 -1.71 -12.09 -33.56
CA LYS A 172 -1.96 -12.25 -34.99
C LYS A 172 -0.75 -12.86 -35.72
N ASP A 173 0.45 -12.35 -35.48
CA ASP A 173 1.68 -12.87 -36.11
C ASP A 173 2.01 -14.31 -35.68
N ALA A 174 1.58 -14.69 -34.48
CA ALA A 174 1.68 -16.05 -33.94
C ALA A 174 0.54 -16.99 -34.39
N GLY A 175 -0.43 -16.49 -35.16
CA GLY A 175 -1.58 -17.28 -35.62
C GLY A 175 -2.61 -17.58 -34.52
N ILE A 176 -2.66 -16.77 -33.47
CA ILE A 176 -3.58 -16.92 -32.34
C ILE A 176 -4.80 -16.03 -32.59
N ALA A 177 -5.97 -16.66 -32.75
CA ALA A 177 -7.21 -15.99 -33.16
C ALA A 177 -8.19 -15.72 -32.01
N ALA A 178 -8.01 -16.39 -30.86
CA ALA A 178 -8.87 -16.25 -29.69
C ALA A 178 -8.03 -16.25 -28.41
N ALA A 179 -8.56 -15.64 -27.35
CA ALA A 179 -7.94 -15.73 -26.04
C ALA A 179 -8.03 -17.17 -25.49
N PRO A 180 -7.00 -17.67 -24.79
CA PRO A 180 -7.01 -18.99 -24.20
C PRO A 180 -8.05 -19.07 -23.08
N LYS A 181 -8.67 -20.24 -22.95
CA LYS A 181 -9.68 -20.56 -21.94
C LYS A 181 -9.13 -21.42 -20.81
N THR A 182 -8.00 -22.07 -21.02
CA THR A 182 -7.32 -22.90 -20.01
C THR A 182 -5.85 -22.52 -19.86
N VAL A 183 -5.23 -22.97 -18.77
CA VAL A 183 -3.80 -22.76 -18.53
C VAL A 183 -2.95 -23.47 -19.59
N GLU A 184 -3.38 -24.64 -20.06
CA GLU A 184 -2.71 -25.40 -21.12
C GLU A 184 -2.78 -24.67 -22.47
N GLU A 185 -3.94 -24.12 -22.83
CA GLU A 185 -4.09 -23.29 -24.03
C GLU A 185 -3.22 -22.03 -23.92
N PHE A 186 -3.16 -21.40 -22.74
CA PHE A 186 -2.31 -20.25 -22.50
C PHE A 186 -0.83 -20.60 -22.71
N ILE A 187 -0.33 -21.70 -22.13
CA ILE A 187 1.05 -22.16 -22.32
C ILE A 187 1.33 -22.46 -23.80
N ALA A 188 0.40 -23.12 -24.50
CA ALA A 188 0.54 -23.41 -25.93
C ALA A 188 0.64 -22.12 -26.78
N ASP A 189 -0.13 -21.10 -26.43
CA ASP A 189 -0.07 -19.79 -27.09
C ASP A 189 1.26 -19.05 -26.80
N LEU A 190 1.78 -19.14 -25.57
CA LEU A 190 3.11 -18.62 -25.23
C LEU A 190 4.20 -19.26 -26.11
N GLU A 191 4.16 -20.58 -26.32
CA GLU A 191 5.14 -21.27 -27.19
C GLU A 191 5.03 -20.85 -28.66
N LYS A 192 3.82 -20.58 -29.18
CA LYS A 192 3.65 -20.03 -30.54
C LYS A 192 4.27 -18.64 -30.67
N VAL A 193 4.08 -17.77 -29.68
CA VAL A 193 4.67 -16.42 -29.67
C VAL A 193 6.19 -16.50 -29.62
N LYS A 194 6.73 -17.40 -28.78
CA LYS A 194 8.18 -17.66 -28.69
C LYS A 194 8.77 -18.19 -29.99
N ALA A 195 8.05 -19.07 -30.71
CA ALA A 195 8.48 -19.58 -32.02
C ALA A 195 8.56 -18.50 -33.11
N LYS A 196 7.91 -17.34 -32.90
CA LYS A 196 8.04 -16.14 -33.76
C LYS A 196 9.18 -15.21 -33.32
N GLY A 197 10.00 -15.61 -32.35
CA GLY A 197 11.11 -14.81 -31.81
C GLY A 197 10.65 -13.62 -30.96
N LYS A 198 9.41 -13.65 -30.46
CA LYS A 198 8.83 -12.58 -29.62
C LYS A 198 8.82 -13.00 -28.15
N ILE A 199 8.77 -12.00 -27.26
CA ILE A 199 8.60 -12.23 -25.82
C ILE A 199 7.16 -12.69 -25.56
N PRO A 200 6.94 -13.90 -25.02
CA PRO A 200 5.59 -14.45 -24.89
C PRO A 200 4.83 -13.92 -23.67
N ILE A 201 5.52 -13.61 -22.58
CA ILE A 201 4.92 -13.08 -21.35
C ILE A 201 5.83 -12.01 -20.75
N SER A 202 5.23 -10.94 -20.23
CA SER A 202 5.92 -9.87 -19.50
C SER A 202 5.65 -10.04 -18.01
N ILE A 203 6.71 -10.23 -17.21
CA ILE A 203 6.66 -10.31 -15.75
C ILE A 203 7.60 -9.25 -15.18
N GLY A 204 7.15 -8.56 -14.15
CA GLY A 204 7.87 -7.47 -13.50
C GLY A 204 8.58 -7.92 -12.23
N SER A 205 8.50 -7.10 -11.18
CA SER A 205 9.03 -7.41 -9.85
C SER A 205 8.32 -8.60 -9.20
N GLU A 206 8.87 -9.11 -8.11
CA GLU A 206 8.42 -10.31 -7.39
C GLU A 206 6.91 -10.42 -7.19
N TRP A 207 6.23 -9.36 -6.73
CA TRP A 207 4.78 -9.39 -6.52
C TRP A 207 3.99 -9.73 -7.80
N THR A 208 4.50 -9.39 -8.98
CA THR A 208 3.84 -9.71 -10.27
C THR A 208 3.92 -11.20 -10.60
N ALA A 209 4.95 -11.90 -10.11
CA ALA A 209 5.04 -13.36 -10.24
C ALA A 209 4.05 -14.04 -9.30
N THR A 210 3.90 -13.55 -8.06
CA THR A 210 2.86 -14.01 -7.13
C THR A 210 1.46 -13.75 -7.68
N HIS A 211 1.25 -12.58 -8.31
CA HIS A 211 0.00 -12.23 -9.00
C HIS A 211 -0.28 -13.18 -10.17
N LEU A 212 0.72 -13.58 -10.95
CA LEU A 212 0.53 -14.61 -11.97
C LEU A 212 0.18 -15.96 -11.32
N LEU A 213 0.89 -16.35 -10.26
CA LEU A 213 0.68 -17.63 -9.58
C LEU A 213 -0.75 -17.77 -9.05
N GLU A 214 -1.30 -16.76 -8.37
CA GLU A 214 -2.69 -16.83 -7.88
C GLU A 214 -3.69 -17.05 -9.02
N ASN A 215 -3.42 -16.50 -10.21
CA ASN A 215 -4.29 -16.63 -11.36
C ASN A 215 -4.16 -18.00 -12.04
N VAL A 216 -2.95 -18.57 -12.07
CA VAL A 216 -2.73 -19.95 -12.50
C VAL A 216 -3.44 -20.91 -11.54
N LEU A 217 -3.28 -20.73 -10.22
CA LEU A 217 -3.96 -21.55 -9.22
C LEU A 217 -5.47 -21.44 -9.35
N LEU A 218 -6.02 -20.23 -9.46
CA LEU A 218 -7.46 -20.04 -9.66
C LEU A 218 -7.96 -20.69 -10.96
N GLY A 219 -7.22 -20.54 -12.06
CA GLY A 219 -7.55 -21.12 -13.36
C GLY A 219 -7.49 -22.65 -13.38
N SER A 220 -6.56 -23.26 -12.64
CA SER A 220 -6.39 -24.71 -12.57
C SER A 220 -7.31 -25.38 -11.55
N LEU A 221 -7.52 -24.76 -10.39
CA LEU A 221 -8.28 -25.34 -9.27
C LEU A 221 -9.77 -25.04 -9.34
N GLY A 222 -10.14 -23.92 -9.96
CA GLY A 222 -11.47 -23.34 -9.82
C GLY A 222 -11.70 -22.72 -8.43
N THR A 223 -12.83 -22.01 -8.30
CA THR A 223 -13.10 -21.13 -7.15
C THR A 223 -13.08 -21.83 -5.79
N ASP A 224 -13.72 -23.00 -5.67
CA ASP A 224 -13.91 -23.65 -4.38
C ASP A 224 -12.60 -24.19 -3.80
N ALA A 225 -11.81 -24.87 -4.63
CA ALA A 225 -10.51 -25.39 -4.24
C ALA A 225 -9.49 -24.25 -4.02
N TYR A 226 -9.52 -23.21 -4.85
CA TYR A 226 -8.70 -22.01 -4.63
C TYR A 226 -9.02 -21.36 -3.28
N ASN A 227 -10.29 -21.18 -2.93
CA ASN A 227 -10.71 -20.64 -1.64
C ASN A 227 -10.32 -21.54 -0.46
N ALA A 228 -10.25 -22.86 -0.66
CA ALA A 228 -9.83 -23.79 0.38
C ALA A 228 -8.35 -23.61 0.77
N LEU A 229 -7.50 -23.11 -0.13
CA LEU A 229 -6.08 -22.85 0.14
C LEU A 229 -5.85 -21.80 1.24
N PHE A 230 -6.82 -20.92 1.48
CA PHE A 230 -6.72 -19.84 2.48
C PHE A 230 -7.27 -20.24 3.86
N LYS A 231 -7.71 -21.48 4.03
CA LYS A 231 -8.22 -21.98 5.32
C LYS A 231 -7.09 -22.61 6.15
N PRO A 232 -7.16 -22.55 7.50
CA PRO A 232 -6.21 -23.26 8.35
C PRO A 232 -6.15 -24.76 8.01
N GLY A 233 -4.94 -25.30 7.87
CA GLY A 233 -4.73 -26.70 7.51
C GLY A 233 -4.91 -27.02 6.02
N ALA A 234 -4.94 -26.01 5.16
CA ALA A 234 -4.97 -26.20 3.71
C ALA A 234 -3.83 -27.09 3.22
N ASP A 235 -4.16 -28.00 2.31
CA ASP A 235 -3.19 -28.84 1.62
C ASP A 235 -2.75 -28.14 0.33
N TRP A 236 -1.46 -27.82 0.27
CA TRP A 236 -0.82 -27.21 -0.89
C TRP A 236 -0.12 -28.26 -1.78
N SER A 237 -0.32 -29.55 -1.51
CA SER A 237 0.38 -30.65 -2.18
C SER A 237 -0.25 -31.16 -3.47
N GLY A 238 -1.34 -30.55 -3.97
CA GLY A 238 -1.86 -30.89 -5.29
C GLY A 238 -2.67 -29.79 -5.95
N PRO A 239 -3.02 -30.02 -7.23
CA PRO A 239 -2.06 -30.17 -8.33
C PRO A 239 -0.99 -29.05 -8.39
#